data_AF-A0A9D6ZN81-F1
#
_entry.id   AF-A0A9D6ZN81-F1
#
_cell.length_a   1.000
_cell.length_b   1.000
_cell.length_c   1.000
_cell.angle_alpha   90.00
_cell.angle_beta   90.00
_cell.angle_gamma   90.00
#
_symmetry.space_group_name_H-M   'P 1'
#
loop_
_entity.id
_entity.type
_entity.pdbx_description
1 polymer ?
#
loop_
_entity_poly.entity_id
_entity_poly.type
_entity_poly.pdbx_seq_one_letter_code
_entity_poly.pdbx_strand_id
1 'polypeptide(L)'
;MDSGGKNILSGILRKRVETLGYVSLKKFHTDRKEIGCSYELLRQVAYEGRIPKSETLLRILHGMRFSPAQIRQVMEMHYRGYVALDTPSIVPSPEVADDTSAQQYTSGGPHAEPTLAAPPQGDEPAVTGLSLHDPAEIVSCLSRSLGKVPLQGNEDFWEIVRQVARMADRKVTDLARRKEDQPLLFGKEPEAIYHFLVRRAKIPSYMSKGEHLPLAFANGIDYRDRFRGALLGAAIGEAVGGPAQGLSPRDVAELYGRIEGYAPLRNHAKEANSDAPAPSLLLLARSLLRRGRVDPEEIAGLFSSSPARPRSAADAEFAANLSDRGYPWFEAGSGAAESIPAARIAPVALSRAADFRRMKLEAGIVASVTHPHPAAIAGAVAQAAAVARVLHTPGGSLDVLGFARGISPCITGIEPDRSPRSRQSRQAPTLLRKLGTELAALLLRRAEIEEIQESIGNGTAVHEGLPFAWACFLRTPEDFRETVLSAANLGNDAEGTSSMAGCLCGAYVGESAIPDRLLSGFPWREEIVDAADGLLSLARGESGK
;
A
#
# COMPACT_ATOMS: atom_id res chain seq x y z
N MET A 1 13.18 19.62 -35.23
CA MET A 1 13.93 20.06 -34.04
C MET A 1 12.96 20.83 -33.15
N ASP A 2 12.65 20.20 -32.02
CA ASP A 2 12.08 20.71 -30.77
C ASP A 2 10.76 21.49 -30.75
N SER A 3 9.67 20.73 -30.92
CA SER A 3 8.40 20.98 -30.25
C SER A 3 8.49 20.61 -28.75
N GLY A 4 9.40 21.25 -28.02
CA GLY A 4 9.58 21.08 -26.58
C GLY A 4 8.35 21.56 -25.81
N GLY A 5 7.82 20.69 -24.95
CA GLY A 5 6.52 20.85 -24.28
C GLY A 5 6.39 22.15 -23.49
N LYS A 6 5.43 23.00 -23.89
CA LYS A 6 4.94 24.11 -23.07
C LYS A 6 4.08 23.53 -21.94
N ASN A 7 4.69 23.29 -20.78
CA ASN A 7 3.92 22.95 -19.57
C ASN A 7 3.36 24.23 -18.92
N ILE A 8 2.36 24.05 -18.04
CA ILE A 8 1.66 25.14 -17.34
C ILE A 8 2.64 26.08 -16.61
N LEU A 9 3.68 25.52 -16.00
CA LEU A 9 4.73 26.26 -15.31
C LEU A 9 5.47 27.23 -16.24
N SER A 10 5.86 26.79 -17.44
CA SER A 10 6.52 27.65 -18.44
C SER A 10 5.66 28.85 -18.82
N GLY A 11 4.34 28.65 -18.98
CA GLY A 11 3.39 29.74 -19.26
C GLY A 11 3.28 30.74 -18.12
N ILE A 12 3.16 30.24 -16.88
CA ILE A 12 3.06 31.07 -15.67
C ILE A 12 4.31 31.95 -15.50
N LEU A 13 5.51 31.37 -15.63
CA LEU A 13 6.75 32.10 -15.42
C LEU A 13 6.99 33.16 -16.50
N ARG A 14 6.66 32.87 -17.76
CA ARG A 14 6.83 33.82 -18.88
C ARG A 14 5.94 35.04 -18.72
N LYS A 15 4.65 34.82 -18.47
CA LYS A 15 3.68 35.90 -18.23
C LYS A 15 4.05 36.72 -17.00
N ARG A 16 4.67 36.09 -15.98
CA ARG A 16 5.14 36.80 -14.79
C ARG A 16 6.31 37.72 -15.07
N VAL A 17 7.27 37.32 -15.90
CA VAL A 17 8.40 38.17 -16.31
C VAL A 17 7.91 39.43 -17.05
N GLU A 18 6.91 39.27 -17.92
CA GLU A 18 6.25 40.39 -18.61
C GLU A 18 5.50 41.31 -17.63
N THR A 19 4.75 40.72 -16.69
CA THR A 19 3.99 41.47 -15.66
C THR A 19 4.90 42.27 -14.74
N LEU A 20 6.12 41.78 -14.50
CA LEU A 20 7.14 42.49 -13.72
C LEU A 20 7.87 43.58 -14.53
N GLY A 21 7.50 43.81 -15.79
CA GLY A 21 8.04 44.88 -16.63
C GLY A 21 9.38 44.57 -17.30
N TYR A 22 9.79 43.30 -17.36
CA TYR A 22 11.07 42.92 -17.95
C TYR A 22 10.94 42.57 -19.43
N VAL A 23 11.78 43.20 -20.26
CA VAL A 23 11.80 43.02 -21.72
C VAL A 23 12.34 41.65 -22.14
N SER A 24 13.09 40.97 -21.26
CA SER A 24 13.56 39.59 -21.50
C SER A 24 13.89 38.87 -20.20
N LEU A 25 13.84 37.54 -20.24
CA LEU A 25 14.27 36.68 -19.13
C LEU A 25 15.75 36.91 -18.75
N LYS A 26 16.59 37.28 -19.73
CA LYS A 26 18.01 37.59 -19.51
C LYS A 26 18.18 38.86 -18.69
N LYS A 27 17.40 39.91 -18.98
CA LYS A 27 17.40 41.14 -18.19
C LYS A 27 16.87 40.90 -16.77
N PHE A 28 15.79 40.11 -16.65
CA PHE A 28 15.25 39.69 -15.36
C PHE A 28 16.28 38.94 -14.49
N HIS A 29 17.01 37.98 -15.08
CA HIS A 29 18.04 37.21 -14.36
C HIS A 29 19.21 38.09 -13.88
N THR A 30 19.66 39.04 -14.71
CA THR A 30 20.73 39.98 -14.34
C THR A 30 20.33 40.89 -13.18
N ASP A 31 19.08 41.36 -13.17
CA ASP A 31 18.57 42.31 -12.18
C ASP A 31 18.16 41.62 -10.86
N ARG A 32 17.91 40.30 -10.88
CA ARG A 32 17.45 39.49 -9.74
C ARG A 32 18.43 38.36 -9.40
N LYS A 33 19.66 38.73 -9.03
CA LYS A 33 20.70 37.77 -8.62
C LYS A 33 20.32 36.92 -7.39
N GLU A 34 19.35 37.39 -6.60
CA GLU A 34 18.78 36.72 -5.43
C GLU A 34 18.05 35.40 -5.71
N ILE A 35 17.73 35.09 -6.98
CA ILE A 35 17.10 33.80 -7.37
C ILE A 35 18.04 32.61 -7.14
N GLY A 36 19.36 32.84 -7.17
CA GLY A 36 20.35 31.81 -6.84
C GLY A 36 20.40 30.62 -7.80
N CYS A 37 19.91 30.76 -9.04
CA CYS A 37 19.98 29.74 -10.09
C CYS A 37 20.67 30.28 -11.36
N SER A 38 21.27 29.39 -12.17
CA SER A 38 21.91 29.80 -13.43
C SER A 38 20.88 30.28 -14.47
N TYR A 39 21.28 31.19 -15.35
CA TYR A 39 20.41 31.68 -16.43
C TYR A 39 19.91 30.53 -17.31
N GLU A 40 20.77 29.56 -17.60
CA GLU A 40 20.44 28.40 -18.42
C GLU A 40 19.35 27.54 -17.77
N LEU A 41 19.44 27.32 -16.45
CA LEU A 41 18.40 26.60 -15.72
C LEU A 41 17.08 27.36 -15.73
N LEU A 42 17.11 28.68 -15.50
CA LEU A 42 15.91 29.51 -15.55
C LEU A 42 15.26 29.50 -16.94
N ARG A 43 16.07 29.54 -18.00
CA ARG A 43 15.62 29.43 -19.40
C ARG A 43 14.95 28.08 -19.66
N GLN A 44 15.55 26.97 -19.21
CA GLN A 44 14.98 25.64 -19.39
C GLN A 44 13.63 25.49 -18.68
N VAL A 45 13.48 26.07 -17.50
CA VAL A 45 12.21 26.03 -16.75
C VAL A 45 11.16 26.94 -17.41
N ALA A 46 11.54 28.15 -17.82
CA ALA A 46 10.60 29.15 -18.35
C ALA A 46 10.24 28.96 -19.84
N TYR A 47 11.11 28.37 -20.66
CA TYR A 47 10.89 28.23 -22.11
C TYR A 47 10.78 26.78 -22.59
N GLU A 48 11.47 25.84 -21.94
CA GLU A 48 11.51 24.42 -22.37
C GLU A 48 10.63 23.51 -21.50
N GLY A 49 9.94 24.09 -20.50
CA GLY A 49 9.01 23.36 -19.64
C GLY A 49 9.68 22.32 -18.75
N ARG A 50 10.97 22.48 -18.44
CA ARG A 50 11.66 21.59 -17.50
C ARG A 50 11.18 21.85 -16.08
N ILE A 51 10.69 20.83 -15.39
CA ILE A 51 10.37 20.93 -13.95
C ILE A 51 11.68 20.72 -13.17
N PRO A 52 12.16 21.70 -12.37
CA PRO A 52 13.43 21.58 -11.65
C PRO A 52 13.26 20.75 -10.36
N LYS A 53 14.13 20.89 -9.35
CA LYS A 53 13.85 20.35 -8.00
C LYS A 53 12.92 21.30 -7.24
N SER A 54 12.20 20.80 -6.24
CA SER A 54 11.23 21.56 -5.43
C SER A 54 11.85 22.83 -4.81
N GLU A 55 13.02 22.75 -4.17
CA GLU A 55 13.72 23.90 -3.61
C GLU A 55 14.08 24.95 -4.66
N THR A 56 14.53 24.52 -5.84
CA THR A 56 14.88 25.41 -6.94
C THR A 56 13.64 26.11 -7.49
N LEU A 57 12.53 25.39 -7.62
CA LEU A 57 11.27 25.99 -8.07
C LEU A 57 10.78 27.02 -7.06
N LEU A 58 10.85 26.71 -5.77
CA LEU A 58 10.43 27.59 -4.69
C LEU A 58 11.24 28.91 -4.70
N ARG A 59 12.56 28.84 -4.89
CA ARG A 59 13.42 30.04 -5.04
C ARG A 59 13.07 30.86 -6.29
N ILE A 60 12.80 30.21 -7.41
CA ILE A 60 12.37 30.89 -8.65
C ILE A 60 11.04 31.61 -8.43
N LEU A 61 10.06 30.96 -7.80
CA LEU A 61 8.74 31.55 -7.52
C LEU A 61 8.82 32.70 -6.50
N HIS A 62 9.64 32.57 -5.46
CA HIS A 62 9.89 33.67 -4.53
C HIS A 62 10.58 34.86 -5.21
N GLY A 63 11.61 34.62 -6.01
CA GLY A 63 12.31 35.67 -6.75
C GLY A 63 11.46 36.34 -7.83
N MET A 64 10.43 35.65 -8.35
CA MET A 64 9.39 36.19 -9.22
C MET A 64 8.21 36.81 -8.46
N ARG A 65 8.33 36.98 -7.13
CA ARG A 65 7.36 37.64 -6.25
C ARG A 65 5.95 37.06 -6.33
N PHE A 66 5.82 35.74 -6.42
CA PHE A 66 4.50 35.09 -6.27
C PHE A 66 4.03 35.18 -4.81
N SER A 67 2.72 35.28 -4.59
CA SER A 67 2.17 35.28 -3.23
C SER A 67 2.32 33.89 -2.59
N PRO A 68 2.37 33.78 -1.25
CA PRO A 68 2.46 32.49 -0.57
C PRO A 68 1.35 31.49 -0.95
N ALA A 69 0.15 31.96 -1.29
CA ALA A 69 -0.93 31.13 -1.79
C ALA A 69 -0.66 30.60 -3.21
N GLN A 70 -0.15 31.45 -4.11
CA GLN A 70 0.22 31.07 -5.48
C GLN A 70 1.40 30.10 -5.49
N ILE A 71 2.39 30.30 -4.62
CA ILE A 71 3.54 29.41 -4.48
C ILE A 71 3.05 28.02 -4.06
N ARG A 72 2.19 27.93 -3.04
CA ARG A 72 1.59 26.65 -2.61
C ARG A 72 0.87 25.94 -3.75
N GLN A 73 0.01 26.65 -4.48
CA GLN A 73 -0.76 26.08 -5.59
C GLN A 73 0.13 25.54 -6.73
N VAL A 74 1.18 26.27 -7.11
CA VAL A 74 2.13 25.83 -8.15
C VAL A 74 2.99 24.66 -7.65
N MET A 75 3.40 24.67 -6.37
CA MET A 75 4.18 23.59 -5.77
C MET A 75 3.36 22.30 -5.63
N GLU A 76 2.09 22.38 -5.22
CA GLU A 76 1.18 21.23 -5.15
C GLU A 76 0.92 20.60 -6.52
N MET A 77 0.77 21.43 -7.55
CA MET A 77 0.53 20.99 -8.93
C MET A 77 1.66 20.12 -9.48
N HIS A 78 2.90 20.35 -9.05
CA HIS A 78 4.09 19.68 -9.59
C HIS A 78 4.75 18.68 -8.64
N TYR A 79 4.58 18.80 -7.32
CA TYR A 79 5.27 17.94 -6.34
C TYR A 79 4.39 17.31 -5.26
N ARG A 80 3.05 17.44 -5.31
CA ARG A 80 2.04 16.84 -4.39
C ARG A 80 2.56 16.53 -2.96
N GLY A 81 2.27 17.42 -1.99
CA GLY A 81 2.58 17.19 -0.57
C GLY A 81 3.72 18.03 0.02
N TYR A 82 3.87 19.30 -0.39
CA TYR A 82 4.84 20.18 0.23
C TYR A 82 4.37 20.60 1.63
N VAL A 83 4.93 19.95 2.66
CA VAL A 83 4.84 20.40 4.06
C VAL A 83 5.47 21.80 4.16
N ALA A 84 4.77 22.71 4.83
CA ALA A 84 5.18 24.09 5.04
C ALA A 84 6.57 24.18 5.69
N LEU A 85 7.38 25.16 5.26
CA LEU A 85 8.60 25.55 5.96
C LEU A 85 8.24 26.16 7.32
N ASP A 86 9.03 25.80 8.32
CA ASP A 86 8.99 26.23 9.72
C ASP A 86 8.66 27.72 9.91
N THR A 87 7.64 27.99 10.73
CA THR A 87 7.50 29.28 11.40
C THR A 87 8.15 29.14 12.77
N PRO A 88 9.13 29.97 13.17
CA PRO A 88 9.76 29.83 14.46
C PRO A 88 8.73 30.03 15.58
N SER A 89 8.76 29.08 16.51
CA SER A 89 7.98 28.99 17.73
C SER A 89 8.00 30.32 18.49
N ILE A 90 6.85 30.98 18.61
CA ILE A 90 6.65 32.01 19.62
C ILE A 90 6.28 31.29 20.92
N VAL A 91 7.27 31.21 21.80
CA VAL A 91 7.12 30.79 23.20
C VAL A 91 6.21 31.80 23.91
N PRO A 92 5.20 31.37 24.69
CA PRO A 92 4.52 32.27 25.61
C PRO A 92 5.36 32.40 26.88
N SER A 93 5.69 33.63 27.26
CA SER A 93 6.20 33.96 28.59
C SER A 93 5.28 34.97 29.28
N PRO A 94 5.23 34.96 30.63
CA PRO A 94 4.05 35.31 31.41
C PRO A 94 4.05 36.74 31.97
N GLU A 95 2.83 37.18 32.34
CA GLU A 95 2.43 38.15 33.38
C GLU A 95 3.26 39.41 33.63
N VAL A 96 2.63 40.60 33.54
CA VAL A 96 2.55 41.61 34.63
C VAL A 96 1.26 42.44 34.46
N ALA A 97 0.64 42.75 35.61
CA ALA A 97 -0.67 43.35 35.86
C ALA A 97 -0.77 44.90 35.75
N ASP A 98 -2.03 45.34 35.85
CA ASP A 98 -2.58 46.67 36.21
C ASP A 98 -2.24 47.85 35.27
N ASP A 99 -3.10 48.84 35.00
CA ASP A 99 -4.10 49.47 35.86
C ASP A 99 -5.12 50.30 35.02
N THR A 100 -6.32 50.47 35.58
CA THR A 100 -7.28 51.59 35.45
C THR A 100 -7.47 52.39 34.13
N SER A 101 -8.71 52.40 33.62
CA SER A 101 -9.60 53.58 33.73
C SER A 101 -10.94 53.37 33.02
N ALA A 102 -12.02 53.52 33.79
CA ALA A 102 -13.38 53.62 33.31
C ALA A 102 -13.68 55.06 32.88
N GLN A 103 -14.37 55.25 31.74
CA GLN A 103 -15.24 56.41 31.53
C GLN A 103 -16.49 56.02 30.73
N GLN A 104 -17.59 56.58 31.20
CA GLN A 104 -19.00 56.30 30.95
C GLN A 104 -19.58 57.17 29.80
N TYR A 105 -20.88 56.93 29.51
CA TYR A 105 -21.88 57.82 28.86
C TYR A 105 -21.90 57.91 27.31
N THR A 106 -23.01 58.02 26.57
CA THR A 106 -24.47 57.72 26.71
C THR A 106 -25.10 57.86 25.30
N SER A 107 -26.18 57.10 25.06
CA SER A 107 -27.41 57.36 24.24
C SER A 107 -27.48 58.47 23.17
N GLY A 108 -28.09 58.14 22.01
CA GLY A 108 -28.89 59.08 21.18
C GLY A 108 -28.96 58.74 19.67
N GLY A 109 -30.15 58.36 19.14
CA GLY A 109 -30.44 58.13 17.69
C GLY A 109 -30.67 59.42 16.87
N PRO A 110 -31.44 59.47 15.74
CA PRO A 110 -32.15 58.41 14.96
C PRO A 110 -32.04 58.52 13.38
N HIS A 111 -32.72 57.61 12.65
CA HIS A 111 -33.12 57.63 11.21
C HIS A 111 -32.03 57.39 10.12
N ALA A 112 -32.23 56.70 8.98
CA ALA A 112 -33.40 56.17 8.27
C ALA A 112 -32.99 54.99 7.34
N GLU A 113 -33.87 54.01 7.14
CA GLU A 113 -33.79 53.02 6.05
C GLU A 113 -34.29 53.60 4.71
N PRO A 114 -33.75 53.12 3.58
CA PRO A 114 -34.53 52.98 2.36
C PRO A 114 -34.58 51.51 1.91
N THR A 115 -35.80 51.00 1.85
CA THR A 115 -36.20 49.75 1.21
C THR A 115 -36.08 49.88 -0.31
N LEU A 116 -35.53 48.89 -1.02
CA LEU A 116 -35.73 48.73 -2.48
C LEU A 116 -35.65 47.26 -2.93
N ALA A 117 -36.84 46.75 -3.24
CA ALA A 117 -37.25 45.79 -4.28
C ALA A 117 -36.66 44.37 -4.35
N ALA A 118 -37.57 43.40 -4.21
CA ALA A 118 -37.41 41.99 -4.56
C ALA A 118 -37.20 41.78 -6.09
N PRO A 119 -36.42 40.77 -6.51
CA PRO A 119 -36.27 40.43 -7.92
C PRO A 119 -37.51 39.66 -8.44
N PRO A 120 -37.80 39.72 -9.75
CA PRO A 120 -38.98 39.09 -10.33
C PRO A 120 -38.81 37.56 -10.37
N GLN A 121 -39.88 36.86 -10.00
CA GLN A 121 -40.07 35.44 -10.23
C GLN A 121 -40.20 35.18 -11.73
N GLY A 122 -39.21 34.48 -12.29
CA GLY A 122 -39.29 33.86 -13.61
C GLY A 122 -39.20 32.35 -13.44
N ASP A 123 -40.15 31.62 -14.01
CA ASP A 123 -40.20 30.16 -14.03
C ASP A 123 -38.92 29.59 -14.67
N GLU A 124 -37.99 29.08 -13.87
CA GLU A 124 -36.97 28.13 -14.31
C GLU A 124 -37.36 26.72 -13.88
N PRO A 125 -37.38 25.72 -14.79
CA PRO A 125 -37.63 24.34 -14.39
C PRO A 125 -36.46 23.87 -13.52
N ALA A 126 -36.80 23.34 -12.35
CA ALA A 126 -35.86 22.71 -11.43
C ALA A 126 -35.02 21.66 -12.17
N VAL A 127 -33.71 21.92 -12.33
CA VAL A 127 -32.76 20.92 -12.84
C VAL A 127 -32.52 19.91 -11.73
N THR A 128 -33.37 18.89 -11.71
CA THR A 128 -33.19 17.66 -10.94
C THR A 128 -31.94 16.93 -11.43
N GLY A 129 -30.99 16.70 -10.52
CA GLY A 129 -30.05 15.56 -10.50
C GLY A 129 -29.26 15.28 -11.78
N LEU A 130 -28.16 16.01 -12.00
CA LEU A 130 -27.11 15.59 -12.91
C LEU A 130 -26.29 14.46 -12.27
N SER A 131 -26.56 13.21 -12.65
CA SER A 131 -25.68 12.08 -12.35
C SER A 131 -24.50 12.09 -13.33
N LEU A 132 -23.41 12.75 -12.93
CA LEU A 132 -22.20 12.95 -13.76
C LEU A 132 -21.28 11.71 -13.75
N HIS A 133 -21.77 10.56 -14.23
CA HIS A 133 -20.96 9.33 -14.33
C HIS A 133 -20.53 8.98 -15.76
N ASP A 134 -21.14 9.57 -16.79
CA ASP A 134 -20.72 9.39 -18.19
C ASP A 134 -19.92 10.61 -18.68
N PRO A 135 -18.61 10.47 -18.91
CA PRO A 135 -17.76 11.53 -19.46
C PRO A 135 -18.29 12.13 -20.78
N ALA A 136 -19.00 11.38 -21.61
CA ALA A 136 -19.61 11.88 -22.84
C ALA A 136 -20.77 12.84 -22.55
N GLU A 137 -21.56 12.56 -21.52
CA GLU A 137 -22.62 13.46 -21.05
C GLU A 137 -22.05 14.70 -20.38
N ILE A 138 -20.94 14.60 -19.65
CA ILE A 138 -20.23 15.76 -19.07
C ILE A 138 -19.78 16.69 -20.20
N VAL A 139 -19.15 16.15 -21.24
CA VAL A 139 -18.70 16.93 -22.40
C VAL A 139 -19.90 17.55 -23.13
N SER A 140 -20.97 16.79 -23.35
CA SER A 140 -22.20 17.28 -23.99
C SER A 140 -22.87 18.39 -23.19
N CYS A 141 -22.98 18.24 -21.87
CA CYS A 141 -23.53 19.26 -20.97
C CYS A 141 -22.66 20.51 -20.94
N LEU A 142 -21.34 20.37 -20.82
CA LEU A 142 -20.41 21.50 -20.88
C LEU A 142 -20.56 22.24 -22.21
N SER A 143 -20.56 21.55 -23.35
CA SER A 143 -20.75 22.18 -24.66
C SER A 143 -22.09 22.91 -24.80
N ARG A 144 -23.18 22.36 -24.24
CA ARG A 144 -24.53 22.94 -24.32
C ARG A 144 -24.71 24.15 -23.40
N SER A 145 -24.07 24.12 -22.23
CA SER A 145 -24.16 25.19 -21.22
C SER A 145 -23.17 26.33 -21.50
N LEU A 146 -21.97 26.02 -21.99
CA LEU A 146 -20.92 27.02 -22.25
C LEU A 146 -21.26 27.96 -23.41
N GLY A 147 -22.03 27.51 -24.41
CA GLY A 147 -22.49 28.37 -25.52
C GLY A 147 -23.46 29.47 -25.10
N LYS A 148 -24.01 29.40 -23.87
CA LYS A 148 -24.93 30.40 -23.30
C LYS A 148 -24.23 31.44 -22.43
N VAL A 149 -22.93 31.28 -22.16
CA VAL A 149 -22.16 32.21 -21.33
C VAL A 149 -21.48 33.24 -22.26
N PRO A 150 -21.89 34.53 -22.24
CA PRO A 150 -21.32 35.53 -23.12
C PRO A 150 -19.94 35.93 -22.59
N LEU A 151 -18.88 35.29 -23.09
CA LEU A 151 -17.51 35.67 -22.79
C LEU A 151 -16.78 35.98 -24.10
N GLN A 152 -16.94 37.21 -24.59
CA GLN A 152 -16.01 37.74 -25.60
C GLN A 152 -14.64 37.97 -24.95
N GLY A 153 -13.57 37.51 -25.61
CA GLY A 153 -12.18 37.83 -25.25
C GLY A 153 -11.44 36.83 -24.36
N ASN A 154 -11.97 35.62 -24.10
CA ASN A 154 -11.30 34.64 -23.23
C ASN A 154 -10.99 33.33 -23.97
N GLU A 155 -10.20 33.41 -25.05
CA GLU A 155 -9.71 32.22 -25.77
C GLU A 155 -8.94 31.26 -24.86
N ASP A 156 -8.26 31.79 -23.84
CA ASP A 156 -7.54 31.03 -22.81
C ASP A 156 -8.47 30.08 -22.03
N PHE A 157 -9.66 30.55 -21.63
CA PHE A 157 -10.65 29.72 -20.94
C PHE A 157 -11.15 28.58 -21.83
N TRP A 158 -11.44 28.87 -23.10
CA TRP A 158 -11.87 27.85 -24.06
C TRP A 158 -10.78 26.83 -24.39
N GLU A 159 -9.51 27.25 -24.40
CA GLU A 159 -8.37 26.33 -24.54
C GLU A 159 -8.23 25.42 -23.31
N ILE A 160 -8.41 25.96 -22.09
CA ILE A 160 -8.43 25.17 -20.85
C ILE A 160 -9.56 24.12 -20.89
N VAL A 161 -10.77 24.55 -21.25
CA VAL A 161 -11.92 23.63 -21.37
C VAL A 161 -11.64 22.54 -22.41
N ARG A 162 -11.09 22.89 -23.58
CA ARG A 162 -10.72 21.91 -24.62
C ARG A 162 -9.64 20.96 -24.15
N GLN A 163 -8.66 21.41 -23.36
CA GLN A 163 -7.64 20.54 -22.79
C GLN A 163 -8.20 19.59 -21.73
N VAL A 164 -9.07 20.08 -20.85
CA VAL A 164 -9.79 19.25 -19.87
C VAL A 164 -10.63 18.21 -20.58
N ALA A 165 -11.37 18.58 -21.63
CA ALA A 165 -12.15 17.65 -22.44
C ALA A 165 -11.27 16.59 -23.13
N ARG A 166 -10.12 16.97 -23.73
CA ARG A 166 -9.16 16.02 -24.32
C ARG A 166 -8.50 15.11 -23.27
N MET A 167 -8.32 15.59 -22.05
CA MET A 167 -7.82 14.76 -20.93
C MET A 167 -8.89 13.78 -20.46
N ALA A 168 -10.15 14.23 -20.38
CA ALA A 168 -11.29 13.37 -20.09
C ALA A 168 -11.42 12.30 -21.17
N ASP A 169 -11.50 12.67 -22.45
CA ASP A 169 -11.64 11.75 -23.60
C ASP A 169 -10.52 10.70 -23.67
N ARG A 170 -9.27 11.10 -23.46
CA ARG A 170 -8.15 10.16 -23.32
C ARG A 170 -8.33 9.20 -22.14
N LYS A 171 -8.77 9.70 -20.98
CA LYS A 171 -9.09 8.83 -19.83
C LYS A 171 -10.23 7.86 -20.15
N VAL A 172 -11.30 8.30 -20.82
CA VAL A 172 -12.41 7.42 -21.25
C VAL A 172 -11.90 6.34 -22.19
N THR A 173 -11.12 6.73 -23.20
CA THR A 173 -10.57 5.81 -24.20
C THR A 173 -9.61 4.81 -23.57
N ASP A 174 -8.75 5.26 -22.65
CA ASP A 174 -7.86 4.40 -21.88
C ASP A 174 -8.67 3.46 -20.96
N LEU A 175 -9.74 3.94 -20.30
CA LEU A 175 -10.66 3.11 -19.50
C LEU A 175 -11.42 2.08 -20.34
N ALA A 176 -11.87 2.45 -21.54
CA ALA A 176 -12.55 1.56 -22.48
C ALA A 176 -11.60 0.46 -22.98
N ARG A 177 -10.38 0.83 -23.39
CA ARG A 177 -9.32 -0.13 -23.77
C ARG A 177 -8.92 -1.03 -22.60
N ARG A 178 -8.89 -0.50 -21.38
CA ARG A 178 -8.62 -1.28 -20.15
C ARG A 178 -9.71 -2.33 -19.88
N LYS A 179 -10.98 -2.07 -20.23
CA LYS A 179 -12.08 -3.06 -20.15
C LYS A 179 -11.98 -4.14 -21.24
N GLU A 180 -11.55 -3.79 -22.45
CA GLU A 180 -11.27 -4.79 -23.50
C GLU A 180 -10.07 -5.69 -23.14
N ASP A 181 -9.12 -5.15 -22.39
CA ASP A 181 -7.93 -5.85 -21.87
C ASP A 181 -8.17 -6.56 -20.52
N GLN A 182 -9.35 -6.40 -19.89
CA GLN A 182 -9.73 -7.19 -18.72
C GLN A 182 -9.79 -8.66 -19.16
N PRO A 183 -9.19 -9.60 -18.42
CA PRO A 183 -8.66 -10.92 -18.83
C PRO A 183 -9.62 -11.94 -19.50
N LEU A 184 -10.37 -11.53 -20.53
CA LEU A 184 -11.43 -12.28 -21.19
C LEU A 184 -10.99 -13.12 -22.41
N LEU A 185 -9.71 -13.46 -22.57
CA LEU A 185 -9.31 -14.34 -23.69
C LEU A 185 -8.85 -15.76 -23.33
N PHE A 186 -8.70 -16.13 -22.03
CA PHE A 186 -8.15 -17.45 -21.69
C PHE A 186 -8.68 -18.04 -20.37
N GLY A 187 -9.92 -18.54 -20.32
CA GLY A 187 -10.40 -19.55 -19.35
C GLY A 187 -10.22 -19.30 -17.84
N LYS A 188 -9.69 -18.13 -17.43
CA LYS A 188 -9.12 -17.82 -16.11
C LYS A 188 -8.07 -18.86 -15.62
N GLU A 189 -7.26 -19.39 -16.52
CA GLU A 189 -6.16 -20.28 -16.13
C GLU A 189 -4.97 -19.48 -15.58
N PRO A 190 -4.42 -19.83 -14.40
CA PRO A 190 -3.27 -19.15 -13.79
C PRO A 190 -2.05 -19.00 -14.69
N GLU A 191 -1.76 -19.97 -15.56
CA GLU A 191 -0.65 -19.88 -16.52
C GLU A 191 -0.88 -18.74 -17.52
N ALA A 192 -2.09 -18.61 -18.04
CA ALA A 192 -2.44 -17.54 -18.97
C ALA A 192 -2.39 -16.17 -18.29
N ILE A 193 -2.87 -16.08 -17.05
CA ILE A 193 -2.80 -14.88 -16.21
C ILE A 193 -1.33 -14.47 -15.99
N TYR A 194 -0.48 -15.41 -15.60
CA TYR A 194 0.95 -15.17 -15.41
C TYR A 194 1.63 -14.68 -16.69
N HIS A 195 1.41 -15.36 -17.82
CA HIS A 195 1.99 -14.96 -19.10
C HIS A 195 1.52 -13.58 -19.54
N PHE A 196 0.26 -13.22 -19.28
CA PHE A 196 -0.25 -11.88 -19.52
C PHE A 196 0.49 -10.83 -18.69
N LEU A 197 0.60 -11.04 -17.37
CA LEU A 197 1.25 -10.10 -16.46
C LEU A 197 2.73 -9.90 -16.81
N VAL A 198 3.45 -10.99 -17.13
CA VAL A 198 4.86 -10.92 -17.57
C VAL A 198 4.99 -10.19 -18.92
N ARG A 199 4.13 -10.51 -19.91
CA ARG A 199 4.16 -9.87 -21.24
C ARG A 199 3.91 -8.37 -21.17
N ARG A 200 3.06 -7.92 -20.24
CA ARG A 200 2.80 -6.49 -19.98
C ARG A 200 3.84 -5.83 -19.08
N ALA A 201 4.93 -6.53 -18.74
CA ALA A 201 5.97 -6.05 -17.83
C ALA A 201 5.42 -5.57 -16.48
N LYS A 202 4.31 -6.17 -16.02
CA LYS A 202 3.71 -5.85 -14.70
C LYS A 202 4.44 -6.58 -13.57
N ILE A 203 5.02 -7.74 -13.87
CA ILE A 203 5.78 -8.58 -12.92
C ILE A 203 7.01 -9.18 -13.62
N PRO A 204 8.06 -9.54 -12.86
CA PRO A 204 9.17 -10.33 -13.40
C PRO A 204 8.72 -11.76 -13.73
N SER A 205 9.45 -12.42 -14.62
CA SER A 205 9.29 -13.86 -14.83
C SER A 205 9.88 -14.61 -13.63
N TYR A 206 9.04 -15.31 -12.87
CA TYR A 206 9.46 -16.06 -11.68
C TYR A 206 9.29 -17.59 -11.80
N MET A 207 8.67 -18.07 -12.90
CA MET A 207 8.50 -19.49 -13.20
C MET A 207 9.60 -20.05 -14.14
N SER A 208 10.62 -19.26 -14.46
CA SER A 208 11.65 -19.59 -15.46
C SER A 208 12.66 -20.66 -15.00
N LYS A 209 12.80 -20.87 -13.69
CA LYS A 209 13.72 -21.87 -13.12
C LYS A 209 12.98 -23.15 -12.75
N GLY A 210 13.54 -24.29 -13.14
CA GLY A 210 13.03 -25.64 -12.84
C GLY A 210 13.28 -26.10 -11.41
N GLU A 211 13.04 -25.23 -10.44
CA GLU A 211 13.14 -25.56 -9.02
C GLU A 211 12.06 -26.58 -8.63
N HIS A 212 12.43 -27.51 -7.75
CA HIS A 212 11.52 -28.53 -7.27
C HIS A 212 11.60 -28.62 -5.76
N LEU A 213 10.45 -28.42 -5.10
CA LEU A 213 10.27 -28.71 -3.68
C LEU A 213 9.41 -29.98 -3.61
N PRO A 214 9.93 -31.12 -3.11
CA PRO A 214 9.12 -32.32 -2.99
C PRO A 214 8.08 -32.10 -1.90
N LEU A 215 6.81 -32.06 -2.32
CA LEU A 215 5.66 -31.90 -1.44
C LEU A 215 4.72 -33.08 -1.68
N ALA A 216 4.48 -33.87 -0.64
CA ALA A 216 3.60 -35.02 -0.72
C ALA A 216 2.99 -35.30 0.66
N PHE A 217 1.70 -35.63 0.68
CA PHE A 217 1.05 -36.08 1.91
C PHE A 217 1.73 -37.37 2.39
N ALA A 218 2.08 -37.41 3.67
CA ALA A 218 2.73 -38.53 4.32
C ALA A 218 1.84 -39.15 5.40
N ASN A 219 1.95 -40.45 5.60
CA ASN A 219 1.27 -41.13 6.70
C ASN A 219 1.86 -40.69 8.05
N GLY A 220 1.04 -40.66 9.10
CA GLY A 220 1.46 -40.29 10.45
C GLY A 220 1.49 -38.79 10.74
N ILE A 221 1.07 -37.95 9.79
CA ILE A 221 0.85 -36.52 10.01
C ILE A 221 -0.66 -36.24 10.00
N ASP A 222 -1.17 -35.60 11.06
CA ASP A 222 -2.52 -35.07 11.07
C ASP A 222 -2.58 -33.76 10.28
N TYR A 223 -2.84 -33.88 8.97
CA TYR A 223 -2.97 -32.71 8.10
C TYR A 223 -4.18 -31.85 8.43
N ARG A 224 -5.25 -32.40 9.03
CA ARG A 224 -6.40 -31.59 9.40
C ARG A 224 -6.01 -30.62 10.51
N ASP A 225 -5.36 -31.15 11.55
CA ASP A 225 -4.85 -30.36 12.67
C ASP A 225 -3.85 -29.29 12.19
N ARG A 226 -2.93 -29.64 11.27
CA ARG A 226 -1.94 -28.69 10.72
C ARG A 226 -2.52 -27.63 9.80
N PHE A 227 -3.50 -27.95 8.96
CA PHE A 227 -4.16 -26.95 8.10
C PHE A 227 -4.90 -25.92 8.95
N ARG A 228 -5.62 -26.37 9.98
CA ARG A 228 -6.30 -25.49 10.93
C ARG A 228 -5.30 -24.65 11.71
N GLY A 229 -4.25 -25.29 12.25
CA GLY A 229 -3.17 -24.60 12.95
C GLY A 229 -2.51 -23.52 12.10
N ALA A 230 -2.28 -23.77 10.81
CA ALA A 230 -1.70 -22.78 9.89
C ALA A 230 -2.57 -21.53 9.73
N LEU A 231 -3.86 -21.67 9.43
CA LEU A 231 -4.74 -20.51 9.24
C LEU A 231 -5.08 -19.80 10.55
N LEU A 232 -5.38 -20.55 11.61
CA LEU A 232 -5.63 -20.00 12.94
C LEU A 232 -4.38 -19.29 13.46
N GLY A 233 -3.22 -19.91 13.29
CA GLY A 233 -1.93 -19.34 13.70
C GLY A 233 -1.63 -18.01 13.01
N ALA A 234 -1.91 -17.93 11.70
CA ALA A 234 -1.78 -16.68 10.95
C ALA A 234 -2.72 -15.58 11.45
N ALA A 235 -3.99 -15.93 11.69
CA ALA A 235 -5.03 -14.97 12.07
C ALA A 235 -4.90 -14.50 13.53
N ILE A 236 -4.59 -15.41 14.45
CA ILE A 236 -4.29 -15.12 15.85
C ILE A 236 -3.02 -14.29 15.94
N GLY A 237 -1.98 -14.63 15.17
CA GLY A 237 -0.75 -13.87 15.11
C GLY A 237 -0.99 -12.41 14.70
N GLU A 238 -1.79 -12.18 13.65
CA GLU A 238 -2.21 -10.84 13.22
C GLU A 238 -2.91 -10.08 14.37
N ALA A 239 -3.90 -10.71 15.01
CA ALA A 239 -4.66 -10.09 16.09
C ALA A 239 -3.83 -9.80 17.36
N VAL A 240 -2.89 -10.68 17.73
CA VAL A 240 -1.98 -10.48 18.87
C VAL A 240 -0.93 -9.39 18.56
N GLY A 241 -0.48 -9.30 17.31
CA GLY A 241 0.48 -8.28 16.86
C GLY A 241 -0.13 -6.87 16.70
N GLY A 242 -1.43 -6.77 16.44
CA GLY A 242 -2.15 -5.50 16.18
C GLY A 242 -1.84 -4.35 17.15
N PRO A 243 -1.90 -4.55 18.48
CA PRO A 243 -1.63 -3.50 19.46
C PRO A 243 -0.20 -2.93 19.39
N ALA A 244 0.77 -3.70 18.88
CA ALA A 244 2.17 -3.34 18.74
C ALA A 244 2.53 -2.80 17.34
N GLN A 245 1.58 -2.77 16.40
CA GLN A 245 1.84 -2.32 15.03
C GLN A 245 2.31 -0.87 14.99
N GLY A 246 3.47 -0.65 14.36
CA GLY A 246 4.11 0.65 14.20
C GLY A 246 4.75 1.23 15.47
N LEU A 247 4.83 0.46 16.56
CA LEU A 247 5.49 0.86 17.81
C LEU A 247 6.94 0.38 17.84
N SER A 248 7.83 1.13 18.49
CA SER A 248 9.16 0.59 18.79
C SER A 248 9.09 -0.46 19.90
N PRO A 249 10.07 -1.38 20.03
CA PRO A 249 10.12 -2.32 21.17
C PRO A 249 10.00 -1.61 22.53
N ARG A 250 10.60 -0.42 22.64
CA ARG A 250 10.52 0.41 23.83
C ARG A 250 9.10 0.91 24.10
N ASP A 251 8.41 1.40 23.07
CA ASP A 251 7.04 1.88 23.22
C ASP A 251 6.08 0.73 23.57
N VAL A 252 6.31 -0.47 23.02
CA VAL A 252 5.54 -1.67 23.39
C VAL A 252 5.74 -1.98 24.88
N ALA A 253 6.99 -1.94 25.36
CA ALA A 253 7.32 -2.16 26.76
C ALA A 253 6.72 -1.09 27.70
N GLU A 254 6.75 0.18 27.29
CA GLU A 254 6.20 1.28 28.09
C GLU A 254 4.66 1.25 28.14
N LEU A 255 3.98 0.89 27.04
CA LEU A 255 2.52 0.90 26.95
C LEU A 255 1.85 -0.37 27.47
N TYR A 256 2.46 -1.53 27.21
CA TYR A 256 1.85 -2.84 27.47
C TYR A 256 2.68 -3.73 28.39
N GLY A 257 3.90 -3.32 28.77
CA GLY A 257 4.86 -4.20 29.44
C GLY A 257 5.27 -5.33 28.50
N ARG A 258 4.73 -6.53 28.72
CA ARG A 258 4.87 -7.65 27.79
C ARG A 258 3.49 -8.07 27.32
N ILE A 259 3.27 -8.05 26.02
CA ILE A 259 2.07 -8.61 25.40
C ILE A 259 2.09 -10.12 25.67
N GLU A 260 1.03 -10.62 26.31
CA GLU A 260 0.89 -12.05 26.64
C GLU A 260 -0.23 -12.76 25.86
N GLY A 261 -0.99 -12.01 25.06
CA GLY A 261 -2.16 -12.45 24.30
C GLY A 261 -2.86 -11.25 23.66
N TYR A 262 -4.19 -11.27 23.56
CA TYR A 262 -4.95 -10.13 23.04
C TYR A 262 -4.83 -8.91 23.97
N ALA A 263 -4.48 -7.75 23.40
CA ALA A 263 -4.41 -6.48 24.10
C ALA A 263 -5.28 -5.43 23.39
N PRO A 264 -5.78 -4.41 24.11
CA PRO A 264 -6.62 -3.37 23.52
C PRO A 264 -5.81 -2.55 22.49
N LEU A 265 -6.44 -2.26 21.34
CA LEU A 265 -5.85 -1.40 20.31
C LEU A 265 -5.79 0.06 20.79
N ARG A 266 -4.66 0.74 20.54
CA ARG A 266 -4.39 2.13 20.97
C ARG A 266 -5.48 3.15 20.61
N ASN A 267 -6.22 2.91 19.53
CA ASN A 267 -7.26 3.81 19.02
C ASN A 267 -8.71 3.33 19.29
N HIS A 268 -8.90 2.21 19.98
CA HIS A 268 -10.24 1.66 20.26
C HIS A 268 -10.37 1.24 21.72
N ALA A 269 -10.79 2.20 22.56
CA ALA A 269 -11.32 1.89 23.89
C ALA A 269 -12.74 1.24 23.86
N LYS A 270 -13.26 0.86 22.68
CA LYS A 270 -14.68 0.46 22.52
C LYS A 270 -15.00 -0.75 21.64
N GLU A 271 -14.05 -1.37 20.95
CA GLU A 271 -14.36 -2.53 20.09
C GLU A 271 -13.79 -3.82 20.70
N ALA A 272 -14.31 -4.16 21.87
CA ALA A 272 -14.25 -5.52 22.35
C ALA A 272 -15.43 -6.30 21.74
N ASN A 273 -15.12 -7.23 20.84
CA ASN A 273 -15.92 -8.41 20.50
C ASN A 273 -17.31 -8.17 19.85
N SER A 274 -17.34 -7.95 18.53
CA SER A 274 -18.33 -8.58 17.59
C SER A 274 -18.18 -8.10 16.14
N ASP A 275 -17.61 -6.92 15.88
CA ASP A 275 -17.56 -6.31 14.53
C ASP A 275 -16.15 -6.29 13.88
N ALA A 276 -15.20 -7.10 14.37
CA ALA A 276 -13.86 -7.15 13.79
C ALA A 276 -13.93 -7.64 12.33
N PRO A 277 -13.38 -6.89 11.35
CA PRO A 277 -13.46 -7.26 9.94
C PRO A 277 -12.76 -8.60 9.69
N ALA A 278 -13.27 -9.38 8.73
CA ALA A 278 -12.67 -10.66 8.39
C ALA A 278 -11.20 -10.48 7.93
N PRO A 279 -10.25 -11.28 8.45
CA PRO A 279 -8.85 -11.15 8.08
C PRO A 279 -8.66 -11.46 6.59
N SER A 280 -7.67 -10.81 5.96
CA SER A 280 -7.45 -10.92 4.51
C SER A 280 -7.21 -12.37 4.05
N LEU A 281 -6.59 -13.19 4.90
CA LEU A 281 -6.39 -14.62 4.61
C LEU A 281 -7.72 -15.38 4.51
N LEU A 282 -8.74 -15.03 5.32
CA LEU A 282 -10.04 -15.69 5.27
C LEU A 282 -10.80 -15.32 3.99
N LEU A 283 -10.69 -14.05 3.56
CA LEU A 283 -11.24 -13.60 2.27
C LEU A 283 -10.60 -14.37 1.10
N LEU A 284 -9.28 -14.54 1.13
CA LEU A 284 -8.57 -15.34 0.12
C LEU A 284 -8.98 -16.82 0.15
N ALA A 285 -9.08 -17.43 1.33
CA ALA A 285 -9.51 -18.81 1.49
C ALA A 285 -10.93 -19.03 0.92
N ARG A 286 -11.88 -18.13 1.25
CA ARG A 286 -13.25 -18.17 0.70
C ARG A 286 -13.26 -18.09 -0.82
N SER A 287 -12.44 -17.22 -1.42
CA SER A 287 -12.34 -17.14 -2.89
C SER A 287 -11.83 -18.44 -3.50
N LEU A 288 -10.76 -19.01 -2.94
CA LEU A 288 -10.19 -20.28 -3.41
C LEU A 288 -11.16 -21.44 -3.29
N LEU A 289 -11.93 -21.53 -2.20
CA LEU A 289 -12.94 -22.57 -2.00
C LEU A 289 -14.10 -22.45 -2.99
N ARG A 290 -14.55 -21.22 -3.29
CA ARG A 290 -15.61 -20.99 -4.27
C ARG A 290 -15.19 -21.28 -5.70
N ARG A 291 -13.93 -20.96 -6.06
CA ARG A 291 -13.45 -21.04 -7.45
C ARG A 291 -12.65 -22.30 -7.75
N GLY A 292 -12.12 -22.98 -6.74
CA GLY A 292 -11.13 -24.06 -6.87
C GLY A 292 -9.76 -23.59 -7.39
N ARG A 293 -9.59 -22.29 -7.64
CA ARG A 293 -8.39 -21.67 -8.22
C ARG A 293 -8.32 -20.18 -7.91
N VAL A 294 -7.16 -19.57 -8.13
CA VAL A 294 -6.97 -18.13 -8.00
C VAL A 294 -7.76 -17.39 -9.09
N ASP A 295 -8.69 -16.53 -8.67
CA ASP A 295 -9.35 -15.53 -9.51
C ASP A 295 -8.91 -14.12 -9.06
N PRO A 296 -7.90 -13.52 -9.72
CA PRO A 296 -7.31 -12.26 -9.26
C PRO A 296 -8.28 -11.09 -9.19
N GLU A 297 -9.30 -11.09 -10.06
CA GLU A 297 -10.31 -10.04 -10.12
C GLU A 297 -11.25 -10.11 -8.92
N GLU A 298 -11.72 -11.31 -8.57
CA GLU A 298 -12.51 -11.53 -7.35
C GLU A 298 -11.69 -11.19 -6.10
N ILE A 299 -10.43 -11.65 -6.04
CA ILE A 299 -9.52 -11.37 -4.93
C ILE A 299 -9.28 -9.87 -4.78
N ALA A 300 -9.07 -9.16 -5.88
CA ALA A 300 -8.90 -7.71 -5.87
C ALA A 300 -10.16 -7.01 -5.31
N GLY A 301 -11.35 -7.43 -5.78
CA GLY A 301 -12.61 -6.93 -5.28
C GLY A 301 -12.78 -7.15 -3.78
N LEU A 302 -12.54 -8.38 -3.30
CA LEU A 302 -12.63 -8.73 -1.88
C LEU A 302 -11.67 -7.92 -0.99
N PHE A 303 -10.42 -7.73 -1.43
CA PHE A 303 -9.45 -6.95 -0.67
C PHE A 303 -9.80 -5.46 -0.66
N SER A 304 -10.24 -4.91 -1.78
CA SER A 304 -10.60 -3.49 -1.85
C SER A 304 -11.91 -3.17 -1.13
N SER A 305 -12.86 -4.10 -1.05
CA SER A 305 -14.14 -3.90 -0.36
C SER A 305 -14.08 -4.29 1.12
N SER A 306 -12.92 -4.73 1.63
CA SER A 306 -12.79 -5.10 3.03
C SER A 306 -12.99 -3.88 3.92
N PRO A 307 -13.82 -3.98 4.98
CA PRO A 307 -13.95 -2.90 5.96
C PRO A 307 -12.71 -2.77 6.86
N ALA A 308 -11.73 -3.68 6.74
CA ALA A 308 -10.46 -3.58 7.44
C ALA A 308 -9.69 -2.32 7.02
N ARG A 309 -9.06 -1.67 8.01
CA ARG A 309 -8.20 -0.51 7.74
C ARG A 309 -7.04 -0.93 6.82
N PRO A 310 -6.67 -0.11 5.84
CA PRO A 310 -5.46 -0.34 5.05
C PRO A 310 -4.22 -0.46 5.95
N ARG A 311 -3.44 -1.52 5.75
CA ARG A 311 -2.26 -1.82 6.59
C ARG A 311 -1.02 -1.02 6.21
N SER A 312 -0.99 -0.48 4.99
CA SER A 312 0.06 0.42 4.52
C SER A 312 -0.49 1.44 3.53
N ALA A 313 0.35 2.43 3.20
CA ALA A 313 0.03 3.39 2.13
C ALA A 313 -0.15 2.70 0.76
N ALA A 314 0.58 1.59 0.53
CA ALA A 314 0.47 0.79 -0.69
C ALA A 314 -0.87 0.05 -0.77
N ASP A 315 -1.34 -0.54 0.33
CA ASP A 315 -2.67 -1.16 0.43
C ASP A 315 -3.79 -0.12 0.23
N ALA A 316 -3.65 1.08 0.81
CA ALA A 316 -4.61 2.17 0.64
C ALA A 316 -4.65 2.67 -0.81
N GLU A 317 -3.48 2.82 -1.44
CA GLU A 317 -3.38 3.20 -2.85
C GLU A 317 -4.00 2.14 -3.76
N PHE A 318 -3.78 0.85 -3.49
CA PHE A 318 -4.41 -0.25 -4.22
C PHE A 318 -5.94 -0.15 -4.17
N ALA A 319 -6.51 0.00 -2.98
CA ALA A 319 -7.97 0.08 -2.81
C ALA A 319 -8.55 1.31 -3.55
N ALA A 320 -7.90 2.48 -3.43
CA ALA A 320 -8.30 3.69 -4.14
C ALA A 320 -8.15 3.55 -5.68
N ASN A 321 -7.12 2.86 -6.15
CA ASN A 321 -6.94 2.60 -7.57
C ASN A 321 -8.06 1.73 -8.14
N LEU A 322 -8.45 0.68 -7.41
CA LEU A 322 -9.51 -0.23 -7.86
C LEU A 322 -10.90 0.41 -7.75
N SER A 323 -11.24 0.94 -6.58
CA SER A 323 -12.60 1.42 -6.27
C SER A 323 -12.86 2.84 -6.77
N ASP A 324 -11.99 3.79 -6.42
CA ASP A 324 -12.26 5.21 -6.71
C ASP A 324 -11.87 5.60 -8.15
N ARG A 325 -10.77 5.00 -8.65
CA ARG A 325 -10.20 5.33 -9.98
C ARG A 325 -10.62 4.35 -11.07
N GLY A 326 -11.25 3.24 -10.71
CA GLY A 326 -11.73 2.22 -11.65
C GLY A 326 -10.62 1.56 -12.47
N TYR A 327 -9.39 1.47 -11.94
CA TYR A 327 -8.31 0.76 -12.61
C TYR A 327 -8.59 -0.74 -12.60
N PRO A 328 -8.27 -1.48 -13.67
CA PRO A 328 -8.38 -2.93 -13.63
C PRO A 328 -7.41 -3.50 -12.60
N TRP A 329 -7.74 -4.68 -12.04
CA TRP A 329 -6.98 -5.29 -10.94
C TRP A 329 -5.47 -5.39 -11.20
N PHE A 330 -5.05 -5.66 -12.45
CA PHE A 330 -3.65 -5.82 -12.84
C PHE A 330 -2.86 -4.49 -12.96
N GLU A 331 -3.54 -3.35 -12.78
CA GLU A 331 -2.95 -2.01 -12.69
C GLU A 331 -3.25 -1.32 -11.36
N ALA A 332 -4.07 -1.93 -10.50
CA ALA A 332 -4.47 -1.34 -9.24
C ALA A 332 -3.36 -1.40 -8.18
N GLY A 333 -2.52 -2.44 -8.20
CA GLY A 333 -1.48 -2.65 -7.20
C GLY A 333 -0.42 -1.55 -7.14
N SER A 334 0.13 -1.31 -5.95
CA SER A 334 1.20 -0.34 -5.68
C SER A 334 2.56 -1.04 -5.59
N GLY A 335 3.59 -0.45 -6.19
CA GLY A 335 4.92 -1.06 -6.38
C GLY A 335 5.79 -1.15 -5.13
N ALA A 336 5.22 -1.32 -3.94
CA ALA A 336 5.94 -1.37 -2.67
C ALA A 336 6.52 -2.77 -2.38
N ALA A 337 7.70 -2.82 -1.77
CA ALA A 337 8.44 -4.03 -1.44
C ALA A 337 8.07 -4.58 -0.04
N GLU A 338 6.78 -4.79 0.23
CA GLU A 338 6.25 -5.08 1.58
C GLU A 338 5.93 -6.56 1.83
N SER A 339 5.89 -6.96 3.12
CA SER A 339 5.58 -8.31 3.61
C SER A 339 4.09 -8.67 3.55
N ILE A 340 3.21 -7.69 3.34
CA ILE A 340 1.75 -7.83 3.35
C ILE A 340 1.23 -9.03 2.53
N PRO A 341 1.70 -9.27 1.28
CA PRO A 341 1.30 -10.43 0.52
C PRO A 341 1.71 -11.77 1.15
N ALA A 342 2.89 -11.82 1.77
CA ALA A 342 3.39 -13.03 2.43
C ALA A 342 2.55 -13.38 3.66
N ALA A 343 2.19 -12.39 4.49
CA ALA A 343 1.38 -12.61 5.69
C ALA A 343 0.01 -13.28 5.41
N ARG A 344 -0.57 -13.04 4.23
CA ARG A 344 -1.88 -13.61 3.86
C ARG A 344 -1.83 -14.80 2.90
N ILE A 345 -0.66 -15.33 2.56
CA ILE A 345 -0.51 -16.32 1.47
C ILE A 345 -0.88 -17.76 1.88
N ALA A 346 -1.08 -18.02 3.18
CA ALA A 346 -1.35 -19.36 3.73
C ALA A 346 -2.44 -20.14 2.96
N PRO A 347 -3.59 -19.57 2.57
CA PRO A 347 -4.61 -20.31 1.83
C PRO A 347 -4.14 -20.89 0.48
N VAL A 348 -3.24 -20.18 -0.23
CA VAL A 348 -2.64 -20.69 -1.48
C VAL A 348 -1.67 -21.82 -1.18
N ALA A 349 -0.84 -21.68 -0.14
CA ALA A 349 0.08 -22.73 0.30
C ALA A 349 -0.66 -24.01 0.68
N LEU A 350 -1.78 -23.89 1.41
CA LEU A 350 -2.58 -25.01 1.86
C LEU A 350 -3.35 -25.69 0.72
N SER A 351 -4.07 -24.92 -0.12
CA SER A 351 -4.83 -25.48 -1.25
C SER A 351 -3.95 -26.18 -2.30
N ARG A 352 -2.67 -25.83 -2.37
CA ARG A 352 -1.68 -26.40 -3.29
C ARG A 352 -0.57 -27.14 -2.54
N ALA A 353 -0.88 -27.65 -1.34
CA ALA A 353 0.10 -28.26 -0.45
C ALA A 353 0.95 -29.36 -1.13
N ALA A 354 0.38 -30.12 -2.07
CA ALA A 354 1.08 -31.18 -2.80
C ALA A 354 1.54 -30.79 -4.22
N ASP A 355 1.39 -29.53 -4.64
CA ASP A 355 1.80 -29.05 -5.98
C ASP A 355 2.62 -27.76 -5.87
N PHE A 356 3.93 -27.91 -5.72
CA PHE A 356 4.87 -26.80 -5.59
C PHE A 356 4.80 -25.84 -6.78
N ARG A 357 4.67 -26.36 -8.00
CA ARG A 357 4.72 -25.54 -9.22
C ARG A 357 3.47 -24.67 -9.31
N ARG A 358 2.30 -25.25 -9.03
CA ARG A 358 1.03 -24.51 -9.00
C ARG A 358 0.97 -23.53 -7.84
N MET A 359 1.46 -23.92 -6.66
CA MET A 359 1.58 -23.04 -5.50
C MET A 359 2.43 -21.81 -5.80
N LYS A 360 3.64 -22.01 -6.37
CA LYS A 360 4.56 -20.90 -6.73
C LYS A 360 3.91 -19.95 -7.74
N LEU A 361 3.24 -20.50 -8.75
CA LEU A 361 2.50 -19.74 -9.76
C LEU A 361 1.40 -18.88 -9.13
N GLU A 362 0.52 -19.50 -8.36
CA GLU A 362 -0.65 -18.84 -7.76
C GLU A 362 -0.24 -17.82 -6.68
N ALA A 363 0.80 -18.11 -5.88
CA ALA A 363 1.30 -17.20 -4.86
C ALA A 363 1.84 -15.89 -5.45
N GLY A 364 2.59 -15.98 -6.56
CA GLY A 364 3.11 -14.80 -7.24
C GLY A 364 2.00 -13.97 -7.89
N ILE A 365 0.96 -14.61 -8.44
CA ILE A 365 -0.23 -13.91 -8.97
C ILE A 365 -0.96 -13.15 -7.86
N VAL A 366 -1.28 -13.82 -6.74
CA VAL A 366 -1.98 -13.20 -5.61
C VAL A 366 -1.20 -12.02 -5.02
N ALA A 367 0.13 -12.14 -4.93
CA ALA A 367 0.97 -11.03 -4.49
C ALA A 367 0.88 -9.82 -5.43
N SER A 368 0.90 -10.07 -6.75
CA SER A 368 0.88 -9.03 -7.77
C SER A 368 -0.42 -8.21 -7.83
N VAL A 369 -1.53 -8.73 -7.28
CA VAL A 369 -2.82 -8.02 -7.24
C VAL A 369 -2.68 -6.68 -6.50
N THR A 370 -2.04 -6.69 -5.34
CA THR A 370 -1.85 -5.48 -4.52
C THR A 370 -0.44 -4.92 -4.60
N HIS A 371 0.55 -5.79 -4.76
CA HIS A 371 1.98 -5.47 -4.62
C HIS A 371 2.77 -6.07 -5.79
N PRO A 372 2.67 -5.50 -7.01
CA PRO A 372 3.42 -5.95 -8.19
C PRO A 372 4.92 -5.58 -8.13
N HIS A 373 5.56 -5.79 -6.98
CA HIS A 373 6.99 -5.58 -6.76
C HIS A 373 7.72 -6.93 -6.70
N PRO A 374 8.88 -7.09 -7.39
CA PRO A 374 9.65 -8.34 -7.39
C PRO A 374 9.93 -8.93 -6.00
N ALA A 375 10.33 -8.10 -5.04
CA ALA A 375 10.61 -8.55 -3.68
C ALA A 375 9.35 -9.01 -2.93
N ALA A 376 8.20 -8.36 -3.14
CA ALA A 376 6.94 -8.75 -2.50
C ALA A 376 6.42 -10.09 -3.06
N ILE A 377 6.57 -10.28 -4.37
CA ILE A 377 6.30 -11.56 -5.06
C ILE A 377 7.23 -12.65 -4.52
N ALA A 378 8.53 -12.37 -4.40
CA ALA A 378 9.50 -13.28 -3.81
C ALA A 378 9.10 -13.65 -2.38
N GLY A 379 8.69 -12.68 -1.55
CA GLY A 379 8.23 -12.93 -0.19
C GLY A 379 7.03 -13.85 -0.11
N ALA A 380 6.00 -13.62 -0.94
CA ALA A 380 4.82 -14.47 -0.98
C ALA A 380 5.17 -15.91 -1.41
N VAL A 381 6.02 -16.08 -2.41
CA VAL A 381 6.50 -17.40 -2.85
C VAL A 381 7.32 -18.09 -1.77
N ALA A 382 8.23 -17.38 -1.11
CA ALA A 382 9.05 -17.92 -0.03
C ALA A 382 8.19 -18.36 1.16
N GLN A 383 7.25 -17.53 1.62
CA GLN A 383 6.35 -17.86 2.72
C GLN A 383 5.45 -19.05 2.36
N ALA A 384 4.90 -19.10 1.15
CA ALA A 384 4.09 -20.24 0.72
C ALA A 384 4.92 -21.54 0.71
N ALA A 385 6.14 -21.49 0.18
CA ALA A 385 7.06 -22.63 0.20
C ALA A 385 7.47 -23.05 1.61
N ALA A 386 7.63 -22.10 2.53
CA ALA A 386 7.92 -22.38 3.93
C ALA A 386 6.75 -23.07 4.63
N VAL A 387 5.52 -22.56 4.46
CA VAL A 387 4.29 -23.16 4.99
C VAL A 387 4.12 -24.58 4.47
N ALA A 388 4.23 -24.79 3.15
CA ALA A 388 4.14 -26.13 2.58
C ALA A 388 5.26 -27.05 3.07
N ARG A 389 6.50 -26.54 3.21
CA ARG A 389 7.60 -27.35 3.76
C ARG A 389 7.31 -27.81 5.18
N VAL A 390 6.95 -26.92 6.10
CA VAL A 390 6.70 -27.30 7.52
C VAL A 390 5.49 -28.22 7.66
N LEU A 391 4.46 -28.00 6.83
CA LEU A 391 3.26 -28.84 6.78
C LEU A 391 3.58 -30.32 6.52
N HIS A 392 4.59 -30.60 5.69
CA HIS A 392 5.04 -31.95 5.38
C HIS A 392 6.22 -32.44 6.24
N THR A 393 6.76 -31.62 7.15
CA THR A 393 7.87 -32.02 8.04
C THR A 393 7.33 -32.78 9.25
N PRO A 394 7.75 -34.03 9.51
CA PRO A 394 7.37 -34.75 10.73
C PRO A 394 7.72 -33.98 12.01
N GLY A 395 6.94 -34.20 13.07
CA GLY A 395 7.23 -33.61 14.38
C GLY A 395 8.62 -34.02 14.89
N GLY A 396 9.33 -33.09 15.52
CA GLY A 396 10.70 -33.28 16.03
C GLY A 396 11.80 -33.36 14.95
N SER A 397 11.47 -33.29 13.65
CA SER A 397 12.45 -33.46 12.56
C SER A 397 12.75 -32.18 11.77
N LEU A 398 12.38 -31.01 12.30
CA LEU A 398 12.63 -29.73 11.64
C LEU A 398 14.13 -29.39 11.63
N ASP A 399 14.72 -29.30 10.45
CA ASP A 399 16.08 -28.78 10.27
C ASP A 399 16.09 -27.25 10.41
N VAL A 400 16.22 -26.77 11.64
CA VAL A 400 16.21 -25.34 11.97
C VAL A 400 17.30 -24.56 11.23
N LEU A 401 18.51 -25.13 11.11
CA LEU A 401 19.66 -24.44 10.52
C LEU A 401 19.60 -24.42 8.99
N GLY A 402 19.14 -25.51 8.38
CA GLY A 402 19.00 -25.62 6.93
C GLY A 402 17.69 -25.06 6.36
N PHE A 403 16.68 -24.80 7.20
CA PHE A 403 15.34 -24.40 6.76
C PHE A 403 15.35 -23.23 5.76
N ALA A 404 15.89 -22.08 6.19
CA ALA A 404 15.87 -20.87 5.38
C ALA A 404 16.69 -21.03 4.08
N ARG A 405 17.85 -21.69 4.18
CA ARG A 405 18.75 -21.97 3.04
C ARG A 405 18.16 -23.00 2.07
N GLY A 406 17.35 -23.93 2.55
CA GLY A 406 16.67 -24.94 1.74
C GLY A 406 15.50 -24.37 0.93
N ILE A 407 14.88 -23.29 1.41
CA ILE A 407 13.74 -22.63 0.73
C ILE A 407 14.20 -21.47 -0.16
N SER A 408 15.25 -20.74 0.21
CA SER A 408 15.71 -19.57 -0.54
C SER A 408 15.94 -19.81 -2.05
N PRO A 409 16.35 -21.00 -2.53
CA PRO A 409 16.44 -21.26 -3.97
C PRO A 409 15.13 -21.02 -4.72
N CYS A 410 13.95 -21.22 -4.08
CA CYS A 410 12.63 -21.08 -4.69
C CYS A 410 12.32 -19.67 -5.24
N ILE A 411 13.09 -18.67 -4.80
CA ILE A 411 12.91 -17.25 -5.16
C ILE A 411 14.06 -16.70 -5.99
N THR A 412 14.96 -17.57 -6.47
CA THR A 412 16.15 -17.12 -7.19
C THR A 412 15.79 -16.50 -8.53
N GLY A 413 16.24 -15.27 -8.77
CA GLY A 413 16.01 -14.56 -10.05
C GLY A 413 14.64 -13.89 -10.16
N ILE A 414 13.83 -13.89 -9.10
CA ILE A 414 12.63 -13.05 -9.03
C ILE A 414 13.03 -11.59 -8.84
N GLU A 415 13.86 -11.32 -7.83
CA GLU A 415 14.47 -10.01 -7.61
C GLU A 415 15.65 -9.81 -8.57
N PRO A 416 15.89 -8.57 -9.04
CA PRO A 416 17.09 -8.27 -9.79
C PRO A 416 18.33 -8.46 -8.90
N ASP A 417 19.41 -9.04 -9.44
CA ASP A 417 20.69 -9.21 -8.72
C ASP A 417 21.28 -7.88 -8.22
N ARG A 418 20.81 -6.75 -8.77
CA ARG A 418 21.16 -5.39 -8.37
C ARG A 418 19.94 -4.48 -8.36
N SER A 419 19.62 -3.89 -7.21
CA SER A 419 18.69 -2.75 -7.15
C SER A 419 19.29 -1.58 -7.93
N PRO A 420 18.50 -0.82 -8.72
CA PRO A 420 19.00 0.33 -9.44
C PRO A 420 19.63 1.32 -8.47
N ARG A 421 20.89 1.70 -8.75
CA ARG A 421 21.68 2.61 -7.90
C ARG A 421 20.98 3.97 -7.78
N SER A 422 20.35 4.22 -6.63
CA SER A 422 20.13 5.59 -6.15
C SER A 422 21.48 6.12 -5.66
N ARG A 423 21.90 7.31 -6.12
CA ARG A 423 23.20 7.95 -5.74
C ARG A 423 23.35 8.25 -4.24
N GLN A 424 22.34 7.97 -3.41
CA GLN A 424 22.30 8.32 -1.98
C GLN A 424 21.89 7.19 -1.03
N SER A 425 21.56 5.98 -1.51
CA SER A 425 21.11 4.89 -0.64
C SER A 425 22.04 3.68 -0.70
N ARG A 426 22.44 3.18 0.48
CA ARG A 426 23.15 1.90 0.64
C ARG A 426 22.22 0.83 0.06
N GLN A 427 22.74 -0.03 -0.82
CA GLN A 427 21.91 -0.99 -1.55
C GLN A 427 21.21 -1.93 -0.55
N ALA A 428 19.87 -1.88 -0.51
CA ALA A 428 19.08 -2.81 0.29
C ALA A 428 19.36 -4.25 -0.19
N PRO A 429 19.62 -5.19 0.73
CA PRO A 429 19.87 -6.58 0.37
C PRO A 429 18.60 -7.22 -0.19
N THR A 430 18.77 -8.17 -1.11
CA THR A 430 17.65 -8.97 -1.64
C THR A 430 17.11 -9.90 -0.56
N LEU A 431 15.83 -10.27 -0.67
CA LEU A 431 15.24 -11.26 0.21
C LEU A 431 15.99 -12.60 0.13
N LEU A 432 16.43 -13.00 -1.07
CA LEU A 432 17.26 -14.19 -1.27
C LEU A 432 18.49 -14.20 -0.35
N ARG A 433 19.21 -13.06 -0.28
CA ARG A 433 20.40 -12.93 0.58
C ARG A 433 20.03 -12.94 2.07
N LYS A 434 18.98 -12.23 2.44
CA LYS A 434 18.49 -12.16 3.82
C LYS A 434 18.13 -13.54 4.36
N LEU A 435 17.40 -14.35 3.59
CA LEU A 435 17.02 -15.72 3.98
C LEU A 435 18.20 -16.71 3.89
N GLY A 436 18.84 -16.80 2.73
CA GLY A 436 19.82 -17.84 2.44
C GLY A 436 21.19 -17.65 3.08
N THR A 437 21.52 -16.43 3.51
CA THR A 437 22.85 -16.10 4.08
C THR A 437 22.74 -15.46 5.47
N GLU A 438 22.02 -14.35 5.60
CA GLU A 438 22.05 -13.56 6.85
C GLU A 438 21.30 -14.27 7.99
N LEU A 439 20.05 -14.67 7.76
CA LEU A 439 19.26 -15.44 8.73
C LEU A 439 19.92 -16.78 9.07
N ALA A 440 20.39 -17.52 8.05
CA ALA A 440 21.08 -18.79 8.28
C ALA A 440 22.34 -18.63 9.17
N ALA A 441 23.10 -17.56 8.99
CA ALA A 441 24.27 -17.27 9.81
C ALA A 441 23.92 -16.86 11.26
N LEU A 442 22.81 -16.14 11.44
CA LEU A 442 22.29 -15.77 12.76
C LEU A 442 21.75 -16.98 13.53
N LEU A 443 21.05 -17.89 12.85
CA LEU A 443 20.58 -19.15 13.45
C LEU A 443 21.76 -20.05 13.83
N LEU A 444 22.79 -20.13 12.97
CA LEU A 444 23.99 -20.92 13.24
C LEU A 444 24.74 -20.45 14.50
N ARG A 445 24.85 -19.14 14.72
CA ARG A 445 25.47 -18.58 15.93
C ARG A 445 24.56 -18.60 17.16
N ARG A 446 23.30 -19.06 17.01
CA ARG A 446 22.26 -19.02 18.05
C ARG A 446 22.01 -17.61 18.58
N ALA A 447 21.96 -16.62 17.68
CA ALA A 447 21.63 -15.25 18.06
C ALA A 447 20.28 -15.19 18.79
N GLU A 448 20.19 -14.29 19.78
CA GLU A 448 18.94 -13.95 20.45
C GLU A 448 18.03 -13.15 19.51
N ILE A 449 16.72 -13.15 19.78
CA ILE A 449 15.75 -12.59 18.84
C ILE A 449 15.93 -11.08 18.66
N GLU A 450 16.39 -10.37 19.68
CA GLU A 450 16.74 -8.95 19.66
C GLU A 450 17.97 -8.70 18.76
N GLU A 451 19.01 -9.54 18.83
CA GLU A 451 20.17 -9.42 17.93
C GLU A 451 19.75 -9.66 16.46
N ILE A 452 18.84 -10.61 16.24
CA ILE A 452 18.27 -10.85 14.92
C ILE A 452 17.48 -9.63 14.45
N GLN A 453 16.65 -9.04 15.30
CA GLN A 453 15.89 -7.83 15.01
C GLN A 453 16.81 -6.66 14.64
N GLU A 454 17.89 -6.43 15.38
CA GLU A 454 18.88 -5.39 15.11
C GLU A 454 19.64 -5.62 13.80
N SER A 455 19.98 -6.88 13.48
CA SER A 455 20.76 -7.23 12.29
C SER A 455 19.92 -7.33 11.01
N ILE A 456 18.71 -7.89 11.11
CA ILE A 456 17.84 -8.14 9.95
C ILE A 456 16.89 -6.97 9.72
N GLY A 457 16.36 -6.39 10.79
CA GLY A 457 15.17 -5.54 10.80
C GLY A 457 13.89 -6.35 11.01
N ASN A 458 12.81 -5.68 11.44
CA ASN A 458 11.46 -6.23 11.55
C ASN A 458 10.40 -5.24 11.04
N GLY A 459 10.77 -4.38 10.09
CA GLY A 459 9.85 -3.45 9.43
C GLY A 459 8.98 -4.09 8.37
N THR A 460 8.12 -3.27 7.74
CA THR A 460 7.15 -3.71 6.73
C THR A 460 7.80 -4.17 5.44
N ALA A 461 9.06 -3.78 5.19
CA ALA A 461 9.81 -4.22 4.04
C ALA A 461 10.02 -5.74 4.09
N VAL A 462 9.74 -6.42 2.98
CA VAL A 462 9.73 -7.88 2.91
C VAL A 462 11.07 -8.53 3.28
N HIS A 463 12.17 -7.84 3.00
CA HIS A 463 13.52 -8.30 3.30
C HIS A 463 13.90 -8.12 4.79
N GLU A 464 13.04 -7.48 5.58
CA GLU A 464 13.16 -7.34 7.04
C GLU A 464 12.13 -8.25 7.73
N GLY A 465 10.83 -8.00 7.50
CA GLY A 465 9.75 -8.66 8.21
C GLY A 465 9.66 -10.17 8.00
N LEU A 466 9.82 -10.68 6.77
CA LEU A 466 9.70 -12.11 6.49
C LEU A 466 10.84 -12.93 7.14
N PRO A 467 12.14 -12.59 6.97
CA PRO A 467 13.22 -13.30 7.66
C PRO A 467 13.11 -13.22 9.19
N PHE A 468 12.68 -12.08 9.74
CA PHE A 468 12.48 -11.94 11.19
C PHE A 468 11.35 -12.85 11.70
N ALA A 469 10.20 -12.90 11.01
CA ALA A 469 9.11 -13.83 11.35
C ALA A 469 9.56 -15.30 11.32
N TRP A 470 10.38 -15.67 10.34
CA TRP A 470 10.97 -17.01 10.28
C TRP A 470 11.91 -17.26 11.44
N ALA A 471 12.71 -16.27 11.86
CA ALA A 471 13.56 -16.39 13.02
C ALA A 471 12.78 -16.65 14.31
N CYS A 472 11.66 -15.94 14.53
CA CYS A 472 10.78 -16.17 15.68
C CYS A 472 10.30 -17.63 15.72
N PHE A 473 9.77 -18.14 14.59
CA PHE A 473 9.35 -19.54 14.48
C PHE A 473 10.50 -20.52 14.70
N LEU A 474 11.61 -20.34 13.99
CA LEU A 474 12.75 -21.26 14.02
C LEU A 474 13.45 -21.30 15.39
N ARG A 475 13.25 -20.28 16.23
CA ARG A 475 13.79 -20.24 17.58
C ARG A 475 13.00 -21.08 18.57
N THR A 476 11.69 -21.15 18.40
CA THR A 476 10.74 -21.84 19.29
C THR A 476 9.71 -22.65 18.49
N PRO A 477 10.13 -23.55 17.59
CA PRO A 477 9.24 -24.14 16.58
C PRO A 477 8.10 -24.98 17.18
N GLU A 478 8.29 -25.50 18.39
CA GLU A 478 7.32 -26.32 19.11
C GLU A 478 6.49 -25.53 20.14
N ASP A 479 6.79 -24.24 20.34
CA ASP A 479 6.04 -23.36 21.24
C ASP A 479 5.34 -22.27 20.44
N PHE A 480 4.05 -22.48 20.18
CA PHE A 480 3.22 -21.54 19.45
C PHE A 480 3.16 -20.18 20.14
N ARG A 481 3.02 -20.18 21.46
CA ARG A 481 2.87 -18.95 22.23
C ARG A 481 4.14 -18.13 22.14
N GLU A 482 5.29 -18.70 22.49
CA GLU A 482 6.54 -17.96 22.48
C GLU A 482 6.94 -17.52 21.07
N THR A 483 6.60 -18.30 20.04
CA THR A 483 6.81 -17.90 18.64
C THR A 483 6.05 -16.60 18.30
N VAL A 484 4.75 -16.56 18.58
CA VAL A 484 3.91 -15.39 18.26
C VAL A 484 4.29 -14.20 19.13
N LEU A 485 4.49 -14.42 20.44
CA LEU A 485 4.80 -13.32 21.36
C LEU A 485 6.17 -12.71 21.11
N SER A 486 7.17 -13.48 20.68
CA SER A 486 8.48 -12.94 20.31
C SER A 486 8.38 -11.96 19.13
N ALA A 487 7.53 -12.26 18.15
CA ALA A 487 7.28 -11.36 17.03
C ALA A 487 6.48 -10.12 17.46
N ALA A 488 5.42 -10.30 18.24
CA ALA A 488 4.53 -9.22 18.65
C ALA A 488 5.23 -8.18 19.56
N ASN A 489 6.05 -8.64 20.51
CA ASN A 489 6.65 -7.76 21.52
C ASN A 489 7.77 -6.85 20.97
N LEU A 490 8.33 -7.16 19.80
CA LEU A 490 9.38 -6.35 19.15
C LEU A 490 8.82 -5.28 18.20
N GLY A 491 7.49 -5.11 18.14
CA GLY A 491 6.85 -3.99 17.46
C GLY A 491 7.13 -3.93 15.96
N ASN A 492 7.20 -2.71 15.41
CA ASN A 492 7.35 -2.40 13.99
C ASN A 492 6.25 -3.05 13.13
N ASP A 493 6.55 -4.03 12.29
CA ASP A 493 5.53 -4.77 11.53
C ASP A 493 4.98 -5.95 12.36
N ALA A 494 4.54 -5.67 13.58
CA ALA A 494 4.13 -6.68 14.56
C ALA A 494 2.98 -7.57 14.06
N GLU A 495 1.98 -7.01 13.36
CA GLU A 495 0.89 -7.78 12.74
C GLU A 495 1.42 -8.76 11.70
N GLY A 496 2.21 -8.26 10.75
CA GLY A 496 2.73 -9.06 9.64
C GLY A 496 3.69 -10.16 10.12
N THR A 497 4.62 -9.80 10.99
CA THR A 497 5.63 -10.73 11.53
C THR A 497 5.01 -11.81 12.40
N SER A 498 4.09 -11.44 13.30
CA SER A 498 3.38 -12.39 14.16
C SER A 498 2.46 -13.32 13.36
N SER A 499 1.79 -12.80 12.33
CA SER A 499 0.97 -13.61 11.41
C SER A 499 1.81 -14.65 10.67
N MET A 500 2.94 -14.24 10.07
CA MET A 500 3.82 -15.17 9.34
C MET A 500 4.46 -16.21 10.27
N ALA A 501 4.90 -15.81 11.47
CA ALA A 501 5.51 -16.70 12.46
C ALA A 501 4.48 -17.71 13.01
N GLY A 502 3.30 -17.23 13.41
CA GLY A 502 2.18 -18.04 13.87
C GLY A 502 1.69 -19.01 12.81
N CYS A 503 1.64 -18.59 11.54
CA CYS A 503 1.31 -19.46 10.41
C CYS A 503 2.27 -20.65 10.30
N LEU A 504 3.58 -20.42 10.40
CA LEU A 504 4.59 -21.48 10.28
C LEU A 504 4.55 -22.42 11.50
N CYS A 505 4.45 -21.86 12.71
CA CYS A 505 4.37 -22.67 13.91
C CYS A 505 3.10 -23.51 13.90
N GLY A 506 1.93 -22.91 13.69
CA GLY A 506 0.66 -23.64 13.62
C GLY A 506 0.61 -24.69 12.50
N ALA A 507 1.26 -24.45 11.35
CA ALA A 507 1.40 -25.45 10.29
C ALA A 507 2.30 -26.64 10.70
N TYR A 508 3.21 -26.45 11.65
CA TYR A 508 4.12 -27.49 12.15
C TYR A 508 3.55 -28.26 13.34
N VAL A 509 3.01 -27.56 14.33
CA VAL A 509 2.49 -28.14 15.59
C VAL A 509 0.99 -28.44 15.59
N GLY A 510 0.21 -27.82 14.69
CA GLY A 510 -1.24 -28.02 14.58
C GLY A 510 -2.11 -27.11 15.46
N GLU A 511 -3.43 -27.15 15.25
CA GLU A 511 -4.43 -26.43 16.07
C GLU A 511 -4.35 -26.86 17.53
N SER A 512 -4.14 -28.16 17.77
CA SER A 512 -4.07 -28.77 19.11
C SER A 512 -3.00 -28.16 20.03
N ALA A 513 -1.95 -27.55 19.47
CA ALA A 513 -0.88 -26.90 20.22
C ALA A 513 -1.12 -25.39 20.45
N ILE A 514 -2.18 -24.80 19.86
CA ILE A 514 -2.53 -23.39 20.09
C ILE A 514 -3.22 -23.28 21.46
N PRO A 515 -2.76 -22.39 22.36
CA PRO A 515 -3.38 -22.23 23.68
C PRO A 515 -4.88 -21.88 23.61
N ASP A 516 -5.71 -22.59 24.37
CA ASP A 516 -7.18 -22.42 24.39
C ASP A 516 -7.63 -20.98 24.64
N ARG A 517 -6.88 -20.23 25.46
CA ARG A 517 -7.17 -18.81 25.73
C ARG A 517 -7.04 -17.92 24.49
N LEU A 518 -6.19 -18.29 23.53
CA LEU A 518 -6.07 -17.59 22.25
C LEU A 518 -7.19 -18.05 21.30
N LEU A 519 -7.59 -19.31 21.33
CA LEU A 519 -8.68 -19.83 20.49
C LEU A 519 -10.06 -19.30 20.92
N SER A 520 -10.37 -19.32 22.20
CA SER A 520 -11.67 -18.93 22.76
C SER A 520 -12.00 -17.44 22.60
N GLY A 521 -10.98 -16.58 22.52
CA GLY A 521 -11.15 -15.15 22.33
C GLY A 521 -11.09 -14.67 20.89
N PHE A 522 -10.89 -15.56 19.91
CA PHE A 522 -10.65 -15.17 18.52
C PHE A 522 -11.95 -15.09 17.70
N PRO A 523 -12.34 -13.91 17.18
CA PRO A 523 -13.43 -13.79 16.21
C PRO A 523 -13.06 -14.56 14.93
N TRP A 524 -14.03 -15.17 14.25
CA TRP A 524 -13.81 -15.96 13.01
C TRP A 524 -13.20 -17.36 13.18
N ARG A 525 -13.09 -17.88 14.42
CA ARG A 525 -12.52 -19.24 14.65
C ARG A 525 -13.22 -20.30 13.80
N GLU A 526 -14.55 -20.36 13.86
CA GLU A 526 -15.34 -21.39 13.16
C GLU A 526 -15.14 -21.29 11.65
N GLU A 527 -15.24 -20.09 11.09
CA GLU A 527 -15.09 -19.89 9.65
C GLU A 527 -13.66 -20.16 9.15
N ILE A 528 -12.64 -19.91 9.97
CA ILE A 528 -11.27 -20.28 9.64
C ILE A 528 -11.07 -21.79 9.70
N VAL A 529 -11.64 -22.46 10.69
CA VAL A 529 -11.58 -23.92 10.81
C VAL A 529 -12.27 -24.58 9.62
N ASP A 530 -13.47 -24.11 9.26
CA ASP A 530 -14.20 -24.60 8.09
C ASP A 530 -13.44 -24.33 6.80
N ALA A 531 -12.84 -23.14 6.68
CA ALA A 531 -12.01 -22.82 5.53
C ALA A 531 -10.78 -23.73 5.43
N ALA A 532 -10.11 -24.02 6.55
CA ALA A 532 -8.95 -24.92 6.59
C ALA A 532 -9.33 -26.35 6.16
N ASP A 533 -10.44 -26.88 6.67
CA ASP A 533 -10.94 -28.21 6.30
C ASP A 533 -11.32 -28.28 4.82
N GLY A 534 -11.95 -27.22 4.28
CA GLY A 534 -12.25 -27.10 2.86
C GLY A 534 -10.98 -27.06 2.00
N LEU A 535 -9.95 -26.33 2.44
CA LEU A 535 -8.69 -26.22 1.69
C LEU A 535 -7.93 -27.54 1.69
N LEU A 536 -8.01 -28.33 2.78
CA LEU A 536 -7.47 -29.69 2.81
C LEU A 536 -8.15 -30.60 1.79
N SER A 537 -9.48 -30.55 1.72
CA SER A 537 -10.27 -31.30 0.73
C SER A 537 -9.87 -30.90 -0.70
N LEU A 538 -9.72 -29.60 -0.95
CA LEU A 538 -9.25 -29.06 -2.23
C LEU A 538 -7.83 -29.53 -2.57
N ALA A 539 -6.92 -29.53 -1.60
CA ALA A 539 -5.52 -29.93 -1.78
C ALA A 539 -5.36 -31.42 -2.07
N ARG A 540 -6.27 -32.25 -1.58
CA ARG A 540 -6.33 -33.70 -1.87
C ARG A 540 -7.05 -34.02 -3.19
N GLY A 541 -7.66 -33.02 -3.83
CA GLY A 541 -8.48 -33.23 -5.02
C GLY A 541 -9.81 -33.92 -4.72
N GLU A 542 -10.29 -33.84 -3.47
CA GLU A 542 -11.56 -34.43 -3.03
C GLU A 542 -12.77 -33.54 -3.38
N SER A 543 -12.53 -32.33 -3.88
CA SER A 543 -13.55 -31.38 -4.32
C SER A 543 -14.12 -31.73 -5.71
N GLY A 544 -15.23 -32.46 -5.74
CA GLY A 544 -16.16 -32.51 -6.89
C GLY A 544 -16.28 -33.85 -7.62
N LYS A 545 -17.14 -34.73 -7.08
CA LYS A 545 -18.14 -35.43 -7.90
C LYS A 545 -19.44 -34.63 -7.84
#